data_AF-A0A6A5AWX0-F1
#
_entry.id   AF-A0A6A5AWX0-F1
#
_cell.length_a   1.000
_cell.length_b   1.000
_cell.length_c   1.000
_cell.angle_alpha   90.00
_cell.angle_beta   90.00
_cell.angle_gamma   90.00
#
_symmetry.space_group_name_H-M   'P 1'
#
loop_
_entity.id
_entity.type
_entity.pdbx_description
1 polymer ?
#
loop_
_entity_poly.entity_id
_entity_poly.type
_entity_poly.pdbx_seq_one_letter_code
_entity_poly.pdbx_strand_id
1 'polypeptide(L)'
;MKHYQTWEKHAVDFGLKAPTLEKLVVKVVGVCSKLLYACFVSLPRMTTLRSKDKVFTHYPYALYATDVKFQPAHRPSGRFGEQKHYFSGKHKLYGFKIEASVSPEGLLVDMSPHEPGLVSDLTMFRSRLDQHTQALAKDDYDDTINDNGELFREHPTSWAVLVDKGYIGLAASARAIHPKKKPVSGTLDRFDMDRNKEVSSDRVVVENFFGRVCSLWKVSYA
;
A
#
# COMPACT_ATOMS: atom_id res chain seq x y z
N MET A 1 -26.30 -6.31 0.07
CA MET A 1 -25.27 -6.51 1.11
C MET A 1 -25.56 -7.86 1.78
N LYS A 2 -24.94 -8.98 1.37
CA LYS A 2 -25.49 -10.33 1.70
C LYS A 2 -24.48 -11.47 1.87
N HIS A 3 -23.23 -11.21 2.30
CA HIS A 3 -22.23 -12.30 2.41
C HIS A 3 -21.37 -12.35 3.68
N TYR A 4 -21.58 -11.51 4.69
CA TYR A 4 -20.91 -11.69 5.97
C TYR A 4 -21.88 -12.37 6.94
N GLN A 5 -21.68 -13.67 7.16
CA GLN A 5 -22.39 -14.38 8.22
C GLN A 5 -21.80 -13.96 9.57
N THR A 6 -22.65 -13.82 10.58
CA THR A 6 -22.20 -13.39 11.89
C THR A 6 -21.45 -14.53 12.60
N TRP A 7 -20.62 -14.19 13.60
CA TRP A 7 -19.91 -15.18 14.41
C TRP A 7 -20.86 -16.18 15.06
N GLU A 8 -22.08 -15.76 15.41
CA GLU A 8 -23.12 -16.62 15.97
C GLU A 8 -23.51 -17.74 15.02
N LYS A 9 -23.62 -17.44 13.72
CA LYS A 9 -23.99 -18.44 12.73
C LYS A 9 -22.88 -19.47 12.53
N HIS A 10 -21.63 -19.01 12.41
CA HIS A 10 -20.49 -19.92 12.26
C HIS A 10 -20.26 -20.76 13.52
N ALA A 11 -20.45 -20.20 14.71
CA ALA A 11 -20.20 -20.91 15.96
C ALA A 11 -21.10 -22.13 16.16
N VAL A 12 -22.32 -22.11 15.61
CA VAL A 12 -23.24 -23.26 15.61
C VAL A 12 -22.63 -24.45 14.86
N ASP A 13 -22.01 -24.21 13.70
CA ASP A 13 -21.41 -25.28 12.88
C ASP A 13 -20.27 -26.01 13.61
N PHE A 14 -19.59 -25.33 14.54
CA PHE A 14 -18.49 -25.88 15.33
C PHE A 14 -18.92 -26.32 16.74
N GLY A 15 -20.19 -26.18 17.12
CA GLY A 15 -20.66 -26.47 18.48
C GLY A 15 -20.01 -25.58 19.54
N LEU A 16 -19.59 -24.37 19.16
CA LEU A 16 -18.90 -23.41 20.02
C LEU A 16 -19.79 -22.20 20.34
N LYS A 17 -19.42 -21.45 21.38
CA LYS A 17 -19.97 -20.10 21.59
C LYS A 17 -19.25 -19.13 20.65
N ALA A 18 -19.96 -18.13 20.12
CA ALA A 18 -19.40 -17.13 19.20
C ALA A 18 -18.09 -16.47 19.71
N PRO A 19 -17.99 -16.01 20.97
CA PRO A 19 -16.74 -15.44 21.48
C PRO A 19 -15.58 -16.44 21.54
N THR A 20 -15.87 -17.73 21.70
CA THR A 20 -14.85 -18.79 21.71
C THR A 20 -14.35 -19.04 20.29
N LEU A 21 -15.26 -19.16 19.32
CA LEU A 21 -14.89 -19.33 17.92
C LEU A 21 -14.08 -18.14 17.41
N GLU A 22 -14.53 -16.91 17.70
CA GLU A 22 -13.82 -15.69 17.33
C GLU A 22 -12.38 -15.70 17.87
N LYS A 23 -12.20 -15.97 19.17
CA LYS A 23 -10.86 -16.05 19.79
C LYS A 23 -9.98 -17.11 19.14
N LEU A 24 -10.53 -18.28 18.81
CA LEU A 24 -9.79 -19.35 18.15
C LEU A 24 -9.38 -18.93 16.74
N VAL A 25 -10.29 -18.38 15.94
CA VAL A 25 -10.01 -17.92 14.58
C VAL A 25 -8.97 -16.81 14.58
N VAL A 26 -9.12 -15.80 15.44
CA VAL A 26 -8.15 -14.70 15.57
C VAL A 26 -6.78 -15.23 15.98
N LYS A 27 -6.71 -16.22 16.88
CA LYS A 27 -5.44 -16.87 17.27
C LYS A 27 -4.80 -17.62 16.10
N VAL A 28 -5.58 -18.39 15.35
CA VAL A 28 -5.10 -19.10 14.15
C VAL A 28 -4.59 -18.10 13.11
N VAL A 29 -5.37 -17.06 12.81
CA VAL A 29 -4.96 -15.99 11.89
C VAL A 29 -3.66 -15.34 12.38
N GLY A 30 -3.52 -15.06 13.67
CA GLY A 30 -2.30 -14.47 14.24
C GLY A 30 -1.04 -15.34 14.13
N VAL A 31 -1.19 -16.67 14.08
CA VAL A 31 -0.07 -17.60 13.85
C VAL A 31 0.20 -17.74 12.36
N CYS A 32 -0.82 -18.01 11.56
CA CYS A 32 -0.70 -18.23 10.13
C CYS A 32 -0.24 -16.96 9.40
N SER A 33 -0.73 -15.78 9.78
CA SER A 33 -0.38 -14.52 9.10
C SER A 33 1.12 -14.24 9.18
N LYS A 34 1.76 -14.48 10.33
CA LYS A 34 3.21 -14.30 10.50
C LYS A 34 4.01 -15.22 9.60
N LEU A 35 3.62 -16.49 9.53
CA LEU A 35 4.27 -17.50 8.67
C LEU A 35 4.10 -17.14 7.19
N LEU A 36 2.87 -16.82 6.78
CA LEU A 36 2.57 -16.43 5.40
C LEU A 36 3.31 -15.14 5.02
N TYR A 37 3.39 -14.17 5.92
CA TYR A 37 4.15 -12.94 5.68
C TYR A 37 5.63 -13.25 5.44
N ALA A 38 6.25 -14.04 6.32
CA ALA A 38 7.65 -14.42 6.16
C ALA A 38 7.93 -15.22 4.87
N CYS A 39 6.98 -16.03 4.41
CA CYS A 39 7.14 -16.83 3.19
C CYS A 39 6.91 -16.06 1.89
N PHE A 40 5.98 -15.10 1.87
CA PHE A 40 5.49 -14.49 0.64
C PHE A 40 5.74 -12.99 0.52
N VAL A 41 6.17 -12.33 1.60
CA VAL A 41 6.53 -10.92 1.59
C VAL A 41 8.04 -10.79 1.67
N SER A 42 8.63 -10.26 0.61
CA SER A 42 10.08 -10.13 0.51
C SER A 42 10.44 -8.83 -0.19
N LEU A 43 11.40 -8.11 0.39
CA LEU A 43 11.99 -6.93 -0.21
C LEU A 43 12.99 -7.35 -1.30
N PRO A 44 12.76 -7.01 -2.58
CA PRO A 44 13.73 -7.27 -3.63
C PRO A 44 14.95 -6.35 -3.48
N ARG A 45 16.09 -6.79 -4.00
CA ARG A 45 17.23 -5.91 -4.28
C ARG A 45 17.16 -5.37 -5.70
N MET A 46 17.62 -4.15 -5.92
CA MET A 46 17.63 -3.56 -7.27
C MET A 46 18.52 -4.36 -8.23
N THR A 47 19.68 -4.84 -7.76
CA THR A 47 20.55 -5.78 -8.51
C THR A 47 19.80 -7.01 -9.03
N THR A 48 18.98 -7.64 -8.18
CA THR A 48 18.17 -8.81 -8.55
C THR A 48 17.07 -8.46 -9.55
N LEU A 49 16.43 -7.30 -9.42
CA LEU A 49 15.43 -6.86 -10.39
C LEU A 49 16.06 -6.60 -11.76
N ARG A 50 17.22 -5.93 -11.80
CA ARG A 50 17.94 -5.65 -13.05
C ARG A 50 18.46 -6.92 -13.72
N SER A 51 19.01 -7.89 -12.98
CA SER A 51 19.52 -9.13 -13.56
C SER A 51 18.41 -9.98 -14.20
N LYS A 52 17.16 -9.84 -13.75
CA LYS A 52 15.99 -10.49 -14.33
C LYS A 52 15.25 -9.66 -15.39
N ASP A 53 15.72 -8.44 -15.67
CA ASP A 53 15.01 -7.45 -16.49
C ASP A 53 13.57 -7.19 -15.99
N LYS A 54 13.44 -7.02 -14.66
CA LYS A 54 12.18 -6.78 -13.94
C LYS A 54 12.20 -5.44 -13.21
N VAL A 55 12.52 -4.37 -13.93
CA VAL A 55 12.41 -2.98 -13.45
C VAL A 55 11.18 -2.29 -14.03
N PHE A 56 10.76 -1.18 -13.42
CA PHE A 56 9.71 -0.34 -13.99
C PHE A 56 10.17 0.27 -15.32
N THR A 57 9.23 0.51 -16.24
CA THR A 57 9.55 0.89 -17.62
C THR A 57 10.07 2.33 -17.72
N HIS A 58 9.40 3.25 -17.04
CA HIS A 58 9.72 4.68 -17.10
C HIS A 58 10.60 5.11 -15.92
N TYR A 59 10.47 4.42 -14.78
CA TYR A 59 11.23 4.70 -13.56
C TYR A 59 12.06 3.49 -13.10
N PRO A 60 13.08 3.05 -13.86
CA PRO A 60 13.86 1.83 -13.57
C PRO A 60 14.72 1.89 -12.30
N TYR A 61 14.71 3.02 -11.60
CA TYR A 61 15.35 3.27 -10.32
C TYR A 61 14.35 3.30 -9.14
N ALA A 62 13.07 3.05 -9.39
CA ALA A 62 12.10 2.81 -8.34
C ALA A 62 12.08 1.33 -7.93
N LEU A 63 12.15 1.06 -6.63
CA LEU A 63 12.21 -0.30 -6.09
C LEU A 63 10.82 -0.95 -6.00
N TYR A 64 9.80 -0.16 -5.68
CA TYR A 64 8.41 -0.59 -5.58
C TYR A 64 7.44 0.59 -5.74
N ALA A 65 6.16 0.26 -5.93
CA ALA A 65 5.05 1.19 -5.88
C ALA A 65 4.25 0.98 -4.58
N THR A 66 3.85 2.07 -3.93
CA THR A 66 3.06 2.04 -2.68
C THR A 66 1.72 2.72 -2.89
N ASP A 67 0.67 2.11 -2.34
CA ASP A 67 -0.67 2.68 -2.31
C ASP A 67 -1.49 2.11 -1.14
N VAL A 68 -2.61 2.77 -0.83
CA VAL A 68 -3.51 2.42 0.26
C VAL A 68 -4.83 1.90 -0.27
N LYS A 69 -5.24 0.73 0.23
CA LYS A 69 -6.56 0.17 -0.04
C LYS A 69 -7.50 0.41 1.13
N PHE A 70 -8.65 1.01 0.84
CA PHE A 70 -9.77 1.08 1.77
C PHE A 70 -10.57 -0.23 1.76
N GLN A 71 -10.89 -0.72 2.96
CA GLN A 71 -11.73 -1.88 3.20
C GLN A 71 -12.97 -1.45 4.01
N PRO A 72 -14.18 -1.53 3.43
CA PRO A 72 -15.41 -1.25 4.16
C PRO A 72 -15.60 -2.19 5.35
N ALA A 73 -16.13 -1.65 6.44
CA ALA A 73 -16.52 -2.42 7.62
C ALA A 73 -17.87 -1.94 8.15
N HIS A 74 -18.46 -2.75 9.04
CA HIS A 74 -19.61 -2.30 9.81
C HIS A 74 -19.24 -1.06 10.64
N ARG A 75 -20.22 -0.16 10.81
CA ARG A 75 -20.06 0.98 11.71
C ARG A 75 -19.74 0.44 13.11
N PRO A 76 -18.62 0.85 13.71
CA PRO A 76 -18.26 0.37 15.05
C PRO A 76 -19.31 0.83 16.06
N SER A 77 -19.58 0.00 17.07
CA SER A 77 -20.34 0.42 18.26
C SER A 77 -19.51 1.40 19.09
N GLY A 78 -20.16 2.35 19.77
CA GLY A 78 -19.46 3.32 20.62
C GLY A 78 -19.94 4.75 20.41
N ARG A 79 -19.19 5.71 20.96
CA ARG A 79 -19.53 7.13 20.87
C ARG A 79 -19.27 7.65 19.46
N PHE A 80 -19.99 8.72 19.08
CA PHE A 80 -19.83 9.33 17.75
C PHE A 80 -18.37 9.74 17.45
N GLY A 81 -17.64 10.23 18.45
CA GLY A 81 -16.21 10.57 18.32
C GLY A 81 -15.36 9.37 17.91
N GLU A 82 -15.52 8.24 18.59
CA GLU A 82 -14.80 6.98 18.32
C GLU A 82 -15.12 6.44 16.92
N GLN A 83 -16.40 6.50 16.53
CA GLN A 83 -16.85 6.04 15.22
C GLN A 83 -16.27 6.88 14.09
N LYS A 84 -16.17 8.20 14.27
CA LYS A 84 -15.70 9.15 13.26
C LYS A 84 -14.28 8.83 12.77
N HIS A 85 -13.43 8.24 13.61
CA HIS A 85 -12.08 7.82 13.22
C HIS A 85 -12.08 6.77 12.10
N TYR A 86 -13.13 5.96 11.98
CA TYR A 86 -13.23 4.93 10.95
C TYR A 86 -13.97 5.41 9.70
N PHE A 87 -14.53 6.62 9.70
CA PHE A 87 -15.30 7.13 8.57
C PHE A 87 -14.39 7.73 7.49
N SER A 88 -14.43 7.15 6.30
CA SER A 88 -13.73 7.70 5.14
C SER A 88 -14.59 8.75 4.44
N GLY A 89 -14.13 10.01 4.44
CA GLY A 89 -14.81 11.10 3.74
C GLY A 89 -14.88 10.92 2.21
N LYS A 90 -13.89 10.21 1.62
CA LYS A 90 -13.80 9.87 0.19
C LYS A 90 -14.84 8.82 -0.21
N HIS A 91 -14.95 7.75 0.57
CA HIS A 91 -15.84 6.62 0.26
C HIS A 91 -17.24 6.73 0.88
N LYS A 92 -17.45 7.67 1.82
CA LYS A 92 -18.70 7.80 2.61
C LYS A 92 -19.09 6.52 3.36
N LEU A 93 -18.09 5.72 3.74
CA LEU A 93 -18.24 4.45 4.44
C LEU A 93 -17.32 4.40 5.67
N TYR A 94 -17.72 3.59 6.64
CA TYR A 94 -16.82 3.18 7.72
C TYR A 94 -15.92 2.06 7.24
N GLY A 95 -14.69 2.03 7.72
CA GLY A 95 -13.75 0.98 7.34
C GLY A 95 -12.35 1.23 7.82
N PHE A 96 -11.46 0.44 7.25
CA PHE A 96 -10.05 0.44 7.52
C PHE A 96 -9.26 0.73 6.26
N LYS A 97 -7.99 1.07 6.44
CA LYS A 97 -7.02 1.26 5.37
C LYS A 97 -5.82 0.39 5.60
N ILE A 98 -5.30 -0.18 4.52
CA ILE A 98 -4.06 -0.96 4.53
C ILE A 98 -3.18 -0.41 3.43
N GLU A 99 -1.97 -0.01 3.79
CA GLU A 99 -0.92 0.33 2.83
C GLU A 99 -0.23 -0.95 2.37
N ALA A 100 0.04 -1.06 1.07
CA ALA A 100 0.83 -2.13 0.51
C ALA A 100 1.86 -1.57 -0.47
N SER A 101 3.06 -2.15 -0.45
CA SER A 101 4.14 -1.87 -1.39
C SER A 101 4.34 -3.08 -2.29
N VAL A 102 4.45 -2.86 -3.61
CA VAL A 102 4.49 -3.92 -4.62
C VAL A 102 5.64 -3.68 -5.59
N SER A 103 6.45 -4.71 -5.82
CA SER A 103 7.60 -4.65 -6.73
C SER A 103 7.16 -4.62 -8.21
N PRO A 104 8.05 -4.29 -9.17
CA PRO A 104 7.74 -4.39 -10.59
C PRO A 104 7.33 -5.80 -11.05
N GLU A 105 7.76 -6.85 -10.33
CA GLU A 105 7.35 -8.24 -10.56
C GLU A 105 5.88 -8.50 -10.14
N GLY A 106 5.23 -7.54 -9.49
CA GLY A 106 3.87 -7.70 -8.96
C GLY A 106 3.79 -8.46 -7.63
N LEU A 107 4.92 -8.59 -6.94
CA LEU A 107 5.05 -9.27 -5.64
C LEU A 107 4.93 -8.28 -4.50
N LEU A 108 4.33 -8.71 -3.39
CA LEU A 108 4.17 -7.90 -2.19
C LEU A 108 5.53 -7.73 -1.49
N VAL A 109 5.91 -6.48 -1.28
CA VAL A 109 7.17 -6.09 -0.65
C VAL A 109 6.99 -5.82 0.84
N ASP A 110 5.88 -5.14 1.16
CA ASP A 110 5.57 -4.74 2.53
C ASP A 110 4.06 -4.44 2.65
N MET A 111 3.50 -4.62 3.83
CA MET A 111 2.12 -4.28 4.15
C MET A 111 2.01 -3.69 5.56
N SER A 112 1.18 -2.67 5.73
CA SER A 112 0.93 -2.07 7.04
C SER A 112 -0.05 -2.90 7.88
N PRO A 113 -0.06 -2.72 9.20
CA PRO A 113 -1.26 -2.94 10.00
C PRO A 113 -2.44 -2.14 9.44
N HIS A 114 -3.65 -2.49 9.84
CA HIS A 114 -4.82 -1.72 9.45
C HIS A 114 -4.88 -0.40 10.22
N GLU A 115 -5.23 0.67 9.51
CA GLU A 115 -5.46 2.00 10.07
C GLU A 115 -6.94 2.39 9.95
N PRO A 116 -7.45 3.29 10.81
CA PRO A 116 -8.80 3.80 10.68
C PRO A 116 -9.05 4.51 9.35
N GLY A 117 -10.26 4.37 8.78
CA GLY A 117 -10.62 4.92 7.47
C GLY A 117 -10.48 6.45 7.30
N LEU A 118 -10.38 7.21 8.39
CA LEU A 118 -10.15 8.66 8.39
C LEU A 118 -8.69 9.04 8.09
N VAL A 119 -7.72 8.15 8.39
CA VAL A 119 -6.30 8.45 8.23
C VAL A 119 -5.99 8.68 6.75
N SER A 120 -5.25 9.73 6.41
CA SER A 120 -4.85 10.02 5.03
C SER A 120 -3.71 9.11 4.60
N ASP A 121 -3.64 8.83 3.30
CA ASP A 121 -2.66 7.90 2.74
C ASP A 121 -1.22 8.41 2.97
N LEU A 122 -1.00 9.74 2.84
CA LEU A 122 0.26 10.40 3.17
C LEU A 122 0.65 10.25 4.66
N THR A 123 -0.32 10.33 5.57
CA THR A 123 -0.04 10.16 7.01
C THR A 123 0.34 8.72 7.33
N MET A 124 -0.29 7.74 6.68
CA MET A 124 0.08 6.32 6.83
C MET A 124 1.52 6.06 6.39
N PHE A 125 1.93 6.58 5.24
CA PHE A 125 3.32 6.44 4.80
C PHE A 125 4.29 7.09 5.78
N ARG A 126 3.98 8.31 6.23
CA ARG A 126 4.85 9.06 7.16
C ARG A 126 4.97 8.40 8.53
N SER A 127 3.92 7.76 9.04
CA SER A 127 4.02 7.01 10.30
C SER A 127 4.90 5.75 10.18
N ARG A 128 5.16 5.30 8.94
CA ARG A 128 6.03 4.16 8.61
C ARG A 128 7.30 4.58 7.87
N LEU A 129 7.71 5.84 8.01
CA LEU A 129 8.84 6.39 7.25
C LEU A 129 10.15 5.64 7.53
N ASP A 130 10.38 5.20 8.76
CA ASP A 130 11.59 4.46 9.12
C ASP A 130 11.66 3.12 8.38
N GLN A 131 10.54 2.41 8.29
CA GLN A 131 10.43 1.15 7.54
C GLN A 131 10.68 1.38 6.04
N HIS A 132 10.08 2.43 5.46
CA HIS A 132 10.33 2.77 4.06
C HIS A 132 11.78 3.21 3.81
N THR A 133 12.37 3.97 4.74
CA THR A 133 13.77 4.41 4.63
C THR A 133 14.71 3.22 4.65
N GLN A 134 14.49 2.27 5.56
CA GLN A 134 15.27 1.04 5.63
C GLN A 134 15.08 0.18 4.36
N ALA A 135 13.85 0.07 3.85
CA ALA A 135 13.54 -0.73 2.68
C ALA A 135 14.11 -0.13 1.38
N LEU A 136 14.18 1.19 1.28
CA LEU A 136 14.68 1.90 0.10
C LEU A 136 16.18 2.18 0.18
N ALA A 137 16.85 1.90 1.31
CA ALA A 137 18.28 2.14 1.46
C ALA A 137 19.09 1.31 0.46
N LYS A 138 20.06 1.95 -0.18
CA LYS A 138 21.06 1.28 -1.01
C LYS A 138 22.10 0.62 -0.12
N ASP A 139 22.61 -0.52 -0.57
CA ASP A 139 23.83 -1.12 -0.05
C ASP A 139 25.07 -0.70 -0.89
N ASP A 140 26.26 -1.06 -0.43
CA ASP A 140 27.53 -0.68 -1.09
C ASP A 140 27.62 -1.17 -2.55
N TYR A 141 26.90 -2.24 -2.91
CA TYR A 141 26.84 -2.74 -4.28
C TYR A 141 25.88 -1.92 -5.12
N ASP A 142 24.72 -1.55 -4.55
CA ASP A 142 23.72 -0.71 -5.18
C ASP A 142 24.25 0.70 -5.49
N ASP A 143 25.20 1.24 -4.71
CA ASP A 143 25.84 2.54 -4.98
C ASP A 143 26.65 2.55 -6.29
N THR A 144 27.02 1.39 -6.82
CA THR A 144 27.69 1.28 -8.13
C THR A 144 26.71 1.39 -9.30
N ILE A 145 25.41 1.28 -9.04
CA ILE A 145 24.37 1.29 -10.06
C ILE A 145 24.02 2.75 -10.38
N ASN A 146 24.22 3.14 -11.64
CA ASN A 146 23.76 4.43 -12.11
C ASN A 146 22.23 4.52 -12.07
N ASP A 147 21.74 5.48 -11.29
CA ASP A 147 20.34 5.77 -11.06
C ASP A 147 20.06 7.28 -10.98
N ASN A 148 20.76 8.05 -11.82
CA ASN A 148 20.69 9.52 -12.00
C ASN A 148 19.29 10.10 -12.37
N GLY A 149 18.21 9.42 -12.00
CA GLY A 149 16.84 9.87 -12.13
C GLY A 149 16.42 10.91 -11.10
N GLU A 150 15.11 11.16 -11.06
CA GLU A 150 14.51 12.19 -10.23
C GLU A 150 14.88 12.04 -8.74
N LEU A 151 15.16 13.17 -8.10
CA LEU A 151 15.48 13.29 -6.68
C LEU A 151 16.73 12.53 -6.20
N PHE A 152 17.60 12.10 -7.13
CA PHE A 152 18.85 11.39 -6.79
C PHE A 152 19.78 12.22 -5.90
N ARG A 153 19.89 13.53 -6.13
CA ARG A 153 20.82 14.38 -5.35
C ARG A 153 20.33 14.62 -3.92
N GLU A 154 19.01 14.73 -3.76
CA GLU A 154 18.36 14.92 -2.48
C GLU A 154 18.33 13.62 -1.65
N HIS A 155 18.31 12.47 -2.33
CA HIS A 155 18.24 11.14 -1.70
C HIS A 155 19.25 10.15 -2.33
N PRO A 156 20.56 10.39 -2.21
CA PRO A 156 21.59 9.65 -2.95
C PRO A 156 21.69 8.18 -2.54
N THR A 157 21.46 7.89 -1.26
CA THR A 157 21.53 6.55 -0.66
C THR A 157 20.19 5.79 -0.71
N SER A 158 19.23 6.27 -1.50
CA SER A 158 17.87 5.71 -1.52
C SER A 158 17.38 5.44 -2.95
N TRP A 159 16.80 4.26 -3.12
CA TRP A 159 15.97 3.93 -4.27
C TRP A 159 14.66 4.72 -4.25
N ALA A 160 14.06 4.90 -5.43
CA ALA A 160 12.79 5.63 -5.51
C ALA A 160 11.58 4.75 -5.13
N VAL A 161 10.50 5.41 -4.73
CA VAL A 161 9.18 4.78 -4.55
C VAL A 161 8.16 5.49 -5.44
N LEU A 162 7.35 4.71 -6.17
CA LEU A 162 6.24 5.24 -6.95
C LEU A 162 4.99 5.32 -6.08
N VAL A 163 4.34 6.48 -6.07
CA VAL A 163 3.15 6.71 -5.25
C VAL A 163 2.08 7.46 -6.02
N ASP A 164 0.85 7.39 -5.51
CA ASP A 164 -0.29 8.10 -6.10
C ASP A 164 -0.18 9.63 -5.87
N LYS A 165 -1.12 10.37 -6.47
CA LYS A 165 -1.15 11.84 -6.36
C LYS A 165 -1.53 12.34 -4.96
N GLY A 166 -2.16 11.52 -4.12
CA GLY A 166 -2.48 11.82 -2.73
C GLY A 166 -1.24 11.97 -1.84
N TYR A 167 -0.08 11.46 -2.27
CA TYR A 167 1.19 11.56 -1.54
C TYR A 167 2.03 12.81 -1.88
N ILE A 168 1.45 13.81 -2.55
CA ILE A 168 2.15 15.10 -2.79
C ILE A 168 2.68 15.66 -1.46
N GLY A 169 3.95 16.02 -1.46
CA GLY A 169 4.69 16.47 -0.26
C GLY A 169 5.50 15.37 0.40
N LEU A 170 5.47 14.13 -0.11
CA LEU A 170 6.32 13.04 0.37
C LEU A 170 7.78 13.15 -0.10
N ALA A 171 8.03 13.82 -1.23
CA ALA A 171 9.38 14.03 -1.79
C ALA A 171 10.36 14.73 -0.82
N ALA A 172 9.84 15.46 0.18
CA ALA A 172 10.64 16.09 1.22
C ALA A 172 11.18 15.10 2.28
N SER A 173 10.66 13.88 2.32
CA SER A 173 10.99 12.86 3.34
C SER A 173 11.49 11.55 2.76
N ALA A 174 11.15 11.26 1.50
CA ALA A 174 11.61 10.07 0.78
C ALA A 174 11.79 10.41 -0.71
N ARG A 175 12.50 9.56 -1.45
CA ARG A 175 12.64 9.67 -2.91
C ARG A 175 11.37 9.25 -3.65
N ALA A 176 10.29 9.99 -3.39
CA ALA A 176 8.95 9.66 -3.87
C ALA A 176 8.66 10.30 -5.23
N ILE A 177 8.27 9.46 -6.19
CA ILE A 177 7.86 9.88 -7.52
C ILE A 177 6.35 9.79 -7.60
N HIS A 178 5.72 10.94 -7.85
CA HIS A 178 4.26 11.05 -7.94
C HIS A 178 3.83 11.87 -9.17
N PRO A 179 2.56 11.73 -9.59
CA PRO A 179 1.98 12.58 -10.61
C PRO A 179 1.94 14.06 -10.18
N LYS A 180 2.04 14.98 -11.13
CA LYS A 180 1.88 16.42 -10.93
C LYS A 180 0.41 16.80 -10.77
N LYS A 181 0.15 17.75 -9.88
CA LYS A 181 -1.20 18.29 -9.65
C LYS A 181 -1.46 19.44 -10.59
N LYS A 182 -2.63 19.40 -11.24
CA LYS A 182 -3.17 20.53 -12.00
C LYS A 182 -3.17 21.81 -11.13
N PRO A 183 -2.62 22.93 -11.63
CA PRO A 183 -2.69 24.21 -10.93
C PRO A 183 -4.15 24.65 -10.70
N VAL A 184 -4.39 25.49 -9.68
CA VAL A 184 -5.75 25.91 -9.26
C VAL A 184 -6.55 26.58 -10.39
N SER A 185 -5.87 27.22 -11.35
CA SER A 185 -6.48 27.91 -12.49
C SER A 185 -5.77 27.63 -13.84
N GLY A 186 -4.96 26.57 -13.90
CA GLY A 186 -4.15 26.25 -15.09
C GLY A 186 -4.42 24.85 -15.60
N THR A 187 -3.92 24.53 -16.79
CA THR A 187 -3.84 23.14 -17.30
C THR A 187 -2.47 22.55 -16.97
N LEU A 188 -2.38 21.22 -16.98
CA LEU A 188 -1.07 20.58 -17.08
C LEU A 188 -0.53 20.86 -18.48
N ASP A 189 0.75 21.15 -18.59
CA ASP A 189 1.39 21.17 -19.90
C ASP A 189 1.58 19.73 -20.41
N ARG A 190 2.06 19.61 -21.65
CA ARG A 190 2.25 18.31 -22.29
C ARG A 190 3.25 17.43 -21.54
N PHE A 191 4.32 18.01 -21.00
CA PHE A 191 5.35 17.28 -20.27
C PHE A 191 4.81 16.71 -18.96
N ASP A 192 4.03 17.50 -18.21
CA ASP A 192 3.37 17.06 -17.00
C ASP A 192 2.31 15.99 -17.27
N MET A 193 1.60 16.08 -18.41
CA MET A 193 0.66 15.04 -18.83
C MET A 193 1.37 13.73 -19.17
N ASP A 194 2.46 13.80 -19.93
CA ASP A 194 3.25 12.63 -20.31
C ASP A 194 3.85 11.98 -19.05
N ARG A 195 4.46 12.75 -18.15
CA ARG A 195 4.92 12.26 -16.84
C ARG A 195 3.80 11.58 -16.06
N ASN A 196 2.61 12.20 -15.97
CA ASN A 196 1.50 11.60 -15.22
C ASN A 196 1.07 10.26 -15.79
N LYS A 197 1.12 10.10 -17.12
CA LYS A 197 0.85 8.85 -17.80
C LYS A 197 1.93 7.80 -17.48
N GLU A 198 3.20 8.17 -17.51
CA GLU A 198 4.33 7.30 -17.17
C GLU A 198 4.27 6.81 -15.72
N VAL A 199 4.08 7.72 -14.75
CA VAL A 199 3.94 7.36 -13.33
C VAL A 199 2.74 6.45 -13.12
N SER A 200 1.60 6.77 -13.74
CA SER A 200 0.40 5.94 -13.64
C SER A 200 0.59 4.55 -14.27
N SER A 201 1.34 4.45 -15.36
CA SER A 201 1.65 3.20 -16.04
C SER A 201 2.49 2.28 -15.15
N ASP A 202 3.57 2.79 -14.56
CA ASP A 202 4.44 1.98 -13.72
C ASP A 202 3.77 1.63 -12.37
N ARG A 203 3.03 2.58 -11.78
CA ARG A 203 2.30 2.37 -10.51
C ARG A 203 1.13 1.39 -10.64
N VAL A 204 0.62 1.11 -11.85
CA VAL A 204 -0.54 0.22 -12.04
C VAL A 204 -0.33 -1.17 -11.41
N VAL A 205 0.91 -1.59 -11.17
CA VAL A 205 1.22 -2.87 -10.53
C VAL A 205 0.59 -3.03 -9.13
N VAL A 206 0.55 -1.98 -8.31
CA VAL A 206 -0.04 -2.04 -6.97
C VAL A 206 -1.57 -2.06 -7.05
N GLU A 207 -2.14 -1.34 -8.02
CA GLU A 207 -3.59 -1.40 -8.31
C GLU A 207 -4.00 -2.79 -8.79
N ASN A 208 -3.20 -3.41 -9.66
CA ASN A 208 -3.42 -4.76 -10.14
C ASN A 208 -3.31 -5.78 -8.99
N PHE A 209 -2.37 -5.59 -8.07
CA PHE A 209 -2.27 -6.41 -6.86
C PHE A 209 -3.55 -6.32 -6.03
N PHE A 210 -4.03 -5.10 -5.73
CA PHE A 210 -5.30 -4.93 -5.02
C PHE A 210 -6.48 -5.51 -5.81
N GLY A 211 -6.52 -5.32 -7.12
CA GLY A 211 -7.55 -5.88 -8.00
C GLY A 211 -7.64 -7.40 -7.89
N ARG A 212 -6.51 -8.11 -7.88
CA ARG A 212 -6.45 -9.56 -7.65
C ARG A 212 -6.96 -9.94 -6.27
N VAL A 213 -6.51 -9.26 -5.22
CA VAL A 213 -6.94 -9.52 -3.84
C VAL A 213 -8.45 -9.31 -3.68
N CYS A 214 -9.00 -8.22 -4.22
CA CYS A 214 -10.44 -7.93 -4.19
C CYS A 214 -11.24 -8.99 -4.93
N SER A 215 -10.77 -9.38 -6.13
CA SER A 215 -11.48 -10.32 -7.00
C SER A 215 -11.53 -11.72 -6.42
N LEU A 216 -10.42 -12.20 -5.85
CA LEU A 216 -10.31 -13.55 -5.29
C LEU A 216 -11.08 -13.69 -3.97
N TRP A 217 -10.93 -12.72 -3.07
CA TRP A 217 -11.38 -12.88 -1.68
C TRP A 217 -12.69 -12.16 -1.36
N LYS A 218 -13.13 -11.23 -2.22
CA LYS A 218 -14.32 -10.38 -2.02
C LYS A 218 -14.35 -9.56 -0.72
N VAL A 219 -13.18 -9.35 -0.11
CA VAL A 219 -13.02 -8.71 1.20
C VAL A 219 -13.12 -7.17 1.14
N SER A 220 -12.95 -6.57 -0.04
CA SER A 220 -12.75 -5.12 -0.19
C SER A 220 -13.53 -4.49 -1.36
N TYR A 221 -14.64 -5.10 -1.78
CA TYR A 221 -15.61 -4.44 -2.66
C TYR A 221 -16.27 -3.28 -1.91
N ALA A 222 -15.97 -2.06 -2.33
CA ALA A 222 -16.74 -0.87 -1.96
C ALA A 222 -17.90 -0.69 -2.94
#